data_AF-A0A147BLM3-F1
#
_entry.id   AF-A0A147BLM3-F1
#
_cell.length_a   1.000
_cell.length_b   1.000
_cell.length_c   1.000
_cell.angle_alpha   90.00
_cell.angle_beta   90.00
_cell.angle_gamma   90.00
#
_symmetry.space_group_name_H-M   'P 1'
#
loop_
_entity.id
_entity.type
_entity.pdbx_description
1 polymer ?
#
loop_
_entity_poly.entity_id
_entity_poly.type
_entity_poly.pdbx_seq_one_letter_code
_entity_poly.pdbx_strand_id
1 'polypeptide(L)'
;LGHGVLVQKNKLSYVRGARGDSMFVREATKLVFVRENLHGRSVTGVPCQRLKGVVAKRALSPVKLSAVSNAFNVYIRRHTREASPGKRTARVNHYVREMLQDINKMLDV
;
A
#
# COMPACT_ATOMS: atom_id res chain seq x y z
N LEU A 1 7.29 -11.68 -4.48
CA LEU A 1 7.13 -10.88 -3.25
C LEU A 1 6.59 -11.70 -2.06
N GLY A 2 6.63 -13.04 -2.15
CA GLY A 2 5.95 -13.96 -1.24
C GLY A 2 4.55 -14.35 -1.73
N HIS A 3 4.01 -15.44 -1.20
CA HIS A 3 2.62 -15.89 -1.36
C HIS A 3 2.08 -15.95 -2.81
N GLY A 4 2.90 -16.36 -3.78
CA GLY A 4 2.49 -16.45 -5.19
C GLY A 4 2.27 -15.10 -5.88
N VAL A 5 2.56 -13.96 -5.21
CA VAL A 5 2.44 -12.63 -5.82
C VAL A 5 3.66 -12.33 -6.67
N LEU A 6 3.43 -12.31 -7.98
CA LEU A 6 4.40 -11.99 -9.02
C LEU A 6 4.13 -10.60 -9.59
N VAL A 7 5.22 -9.85 -9.80
CA VAL A 7 5.20 -8.52 -10.43
C VAL A 7 6.30 -8.46 -11.48
N GLN A 8 6.13 -7.62 -12.50
CA GLN A 8 7.15 -7.43 -13.53
C GLN A 8 8.44 -6.87 -12.92
N LYS A 9 9.57 -7.52 -13.20
CA LYS A 9 10.88 -7.17 -12.64
C LYS A 9 11.26 -5.71 -12.92
N ASN A 10 11.06 -5.25 -14.16
CA ASN A 10 11.41 -3.88 -14.57
C ASN A 10 10.61 -2.83 -13.80
N LYS A 11 9.31 -3.07 -13.62
CA LYS A 11 8.45 -2.19 -12.81
C LYS A 11 8.86 -2.19 -11.34
N LEU A 12 9.19 -3.36 -10.79
CA LEU A 12 9.70 -3.44 -9.42
C LEU A 12 11.02 -2.68 -9.27
N SER A 13 11.95 -2.79 -10.22
CA SER A 13 13.20 -2.02 -10.22
C SER A 13 12.94 -0.52 -10.22
N TYR A 14 11.99 -0.04 -11.03
CA TYR A 14 11.58 1.37 -11.02
C TYR A 14 11.08 1.81 -9.65
N VAL A 15 10.16 1.05 -9.05
CA VAL A 15 9.59 1.36 -7.72
C VAL A 15 10.68 1.40 -6.64
N ARG A 16 11.72 0.58 -6.74
CA ARG A 16 12.85 0.58 -5.81
C ARG A 16 13.71 1.84 -5.84
N GLY A 17 13.63 2.64 -6.91
CA GLY A 17 14.26 3.95 -7.02
C GLY A 17 13.46 5.08 -6.35
N ALA A 18 12.36 4.77 -5.66
CA ALA A 18 11.53 5.78 -4.99
C ALA A 18 12.34 6.60 -3.97
N ARG A 19 12.06 7.92 -3.91
CA ARG A 19 12.77 8.87 -3.04
C ARG A 19 12.37 8.79 -1.56
N GLY A 20 11.36 8.00 -1.22
CA GLY A 20 10.87 7.91 0.16
C GLY A 20 9.81 6.83 0.36
N ASP A 21 9.54 6.55 1.63
CA ASP A 21 8.72 5.41 2.07
C ASP A 21 7.29 5.48 1.55
N SER A 22 6.65 6.65 1.67
CA SER A 22 5.29 6.87 1.16
C SER A 22 5.22 6.61 -0.34
N MET A 23 6.16 7.18 -1.11
CA MET A 23 6.22 6.99 -2.56
C MET A 23 6.44 5.53 -2.93
N PHE A 24 7.39 4.85 -2.27
CA PHE A 24 7.62 3.43 -2.50
C PHE A 24 6.35 2.61 -2.23
N VAL A 25 5.73 2.78 -1.06
CA VAL A 25 4.56 1.98 -0.65
C VAL A 25 3.37 2.23 -1.59
N ARG A 26 3.15 3.48 -2.01
CA ARG A 26 2.08 3.82 -2.97
C ARG A 26 2.29 3.14 -4.32
N GLU A 27 3.47 3.27 -4.91
CA GLU A 27 3.77 2.68 -6.22
C GLU A 27 3.86 1.14 -6.16
N ALA A 28 4.39 0.57 -5.07
CA ALA A 28 4.36 -0.87 -4.83
C ALA A 28 2.94 -1.40 -4.70
N THR A 29 2.04 -0.66 -4.04
CA THR A 29 0.63 -1.05 -3.93
C THR A 29 -0.04 -1.02 -5.29
N LYS A 30 0.13 0.05 -6.08
CA LYS A 30 -0.37 0.09 -7.46
C LYS A 30 0.14 -1.10 -8.27
N LEU A 31 1.43 -1.44 -8.15
CA LEU A 31 2.06 -2.56 -8.87
C LEU A 31 1.52 -3.94 -8.46
N VAL A 32 1.23 -4.17 -7.19
CA VAL A 32 0.68 -5.43 -6.70
C VAL A 32 -0.81 -5.59 -7.03
N PHE A 33 -1.54 -4.46 -7.07
CA PHE A 33 -2.97 -4.42 -7.28
C PHE A 33 -3.37 -3.95 -8.70
N VAL A 34 -2.47 -3.95 -9.69
CA VAL A 34 -2.71 -3.41 -11.05
C VAL A 34 -4.04 -3.82 -11.69
N ARG A 35 -4.46 -5.08 -11.52
CA ARG A 35 -5.70 -5.62 -12.10
C ARG A 35 -6.95 -5.39 -11.24
N GLU A 36 -6.79 -4.86 -10.03
CA GLU A 36 -7.89 -4.61 -9.11
C GLU A 36 -8.31 -3.14 -9.16
N ASN A 37 -9.63 -2.91 -9.20
CA ASN A 37 -10.14 -1.59 -8.92
C ASN A 37 -9.90 -1.27 -7.44
N LEU A 38 -9.05 -0.28 -7.17
CA LEU A 38 -8.75 0.23 -5.82
C LEU A 38 -9.82 1.20 -5.33
N HIS A 39 -10.67 1.72 -6.22
CA HIS A 39 -11.84 2.52 -5.86
C HIS A 39 -12.81 1.71 -4.99
N GLY A 40 -13.41 2.36 -4.00
CA GLY A 40 -14.33 1.73 -3.06
C GLY A 40 -13.68 0.71 -2.12
N ARG A 41 -12.33 0.66 -2.05
CA ARG A 41 -11.60 -0.22 -1.14
C ARG A 41 -11.05 0.49 0.09
N SER A 42 -10.79 -0.29 1.14
CA SER A 42 -10.13 0.11 2.37
C SER A 42 -9.08 -0.92 2.80
N VAL A 43 -8.20 -0.55 3.73
CA VAL A 43 -7.17 -1.47 4.24
C VAL A 43 -7.81 -2.66 4.96
N THR A 44 -8.78 -2.41 5.84
CA THR A 44 -9.32 -3.42 6.77
C THR A 44 -10.75 -3.86 6.46
N GLY A 45 -11.49 -3.13 5.64
CA GLY A 45 -12.92 -3.36 5.46
C GLY A 45 -13.81 -2.74 6.53
N VAL A 46 -13.23 -2.18 7.59
CA VAL A 46 -13.97 -1.66 8.75
C VAL A 46 -14.48 -0.24 8.44
N PRO A 47 -15.78 0.05 8.67
CA PRO A 47 -16.31 1.39 8.50
C PRO A 47 -15.67 2.37 9.49
N CYS A 48 -15.58 3.64 9.11
CA CYS A 48 -15.01 4.66 9.99
C CYS A 48 -15.92 4.87 11.20
N GLN A 49 -15.48 4.50 12.40
CA GLN A 49 -16.27 4.64 13.63
C GLN A 49 -16.71 6.09 13.91
N ARG A 50 -15.96 7.08 13.41
CA ARG A 50 -16.30 8.51 13.56
C ARG A 50 -17.46 8.95 12.65
N LEU A 51 -17.68 8.27 11.52
CA LEU A 51 -18.72 8.63 10.56
C LEU A 51 -19.90 7.65 10.71
N LYS A 52 -21.01 8.14 11.25
CA LYS A 52 -22.23 7.34 11.40
C LYS A 52 -22.88 7.12 10.03
N GLY A 53 -23.40 5.91 9.79
CA GLY A 53 -24.16 5.58 8.59
C GLY A 53 -23.33 5.34 7.32
N VAL A 54 -22.00 5.33 7.39
CA VAL A 54 -21.15 5.09 6.22
C VAL A 54 -21.02 3.60 5.92
N VAL A 55 -21.28 3.23 4.66
CA VAL A 55 -21.13 1.86 4.17
C VAL A 55 -19.66 1.44 4.21
N ALA A 56 -19.42 0.23 4.71
CA ALA A 56 -18.09 -0.37 4.75
C ALA A 56 -17.53 -0.59 3.33
N LYS A 57 -16.32 -0.06 3.08
CA LYS A 57 -15.58 -0.26 1.82
C LYS A 57 -14.91 -1.64 1.82
N ARG A 58 -14.85 -2.32 0.67
CA ARG A 58 -14.26 -3.68 0.59
C ARG A 58 -12.79 -3.68 1.03
N ALA A 59 -12.39 -4.66 1.83
CA ALA A 59 -10.99 -4.81 2.25
C ALA A 59 -10.07 -5.12 1.06
N LEU A 60 -8.80 -4.70 1.15
CA LEU A 60 -7.73 -5.20 0.30
C LEU A 60 -7.40 -6.66 0.67
N SER A 61 -6.91 -7.42 -0.31
CA SER A 61 -6.42 -8.78 -0.06
C SER A 61 -5.26 -8.76 0.94
N PRO A 62 -5.36 -9.44 2.11
CA PRO A 62 -4.28 -9.48 3.10
C PRO A 62 -2.99 -10.09 2.54
N VAL A 63 -3.12 -11.07 1.64
CA VAL A 63 -1.99 -11.73 0.96
C VAL A 63 -1.21 -10.72 0.11
N LYS A 64 -1.92 -9.89 -0.66
CA LYS A 64 -1.30 -8.86 -1.48
C LYS A 64 -0.72 -7.72 -0.64
N LEU A 65 -1.38 -7.36 0.47
CA LEU A 65 -0.82 -6.40 1.42
C LEU A 65 0.48 -6.90 2.04
N SER A 66 0.56 -8.18 2.41
CA SER A 66 1.79 -8.83 2.87
C SER A 66 2.89 -8.75 1.80
N ALA A 67 2.56 -8.95 0.53
CA ALA A 67 3.52 -8.80 -0.57
C ALA A 67 4.08 -7.37 -0.69
N VAL A 68 3.26 -6.33 -0.46
CA VAL A 68 3.73 -4.93 -0.40
C VAL A 68 4.68 -4.73 0.79
N SER A 69 4.30 -5.21 1.98
CA SER A 69 5.16 -5.15 3.18
C SER A 69 6.50 -5.86 2.98
N ASN A 70 6.50 -7.03 2.34
CA ASN A 70 7.72 -7.76 2.00
C ASN A 70 8.60 -6.98 1.01
N ALA A 71 8.00 -6.37 -0.02
CA ALA A 71 8.73 -5.50 -0.94
C ALA A 71 9.38 -4.33 -0.19
N PHE A 72 8.64 -3.72 0.73
CA PHE A 72 9.12 -2.58 1.52
C PHE A 72 10.24 -2.99 2.48
N ASN A 73 10.14 -4.15 3.13
CA ASN A 73 11.20 -4.71 3.96
C ASN A 73 12.53 -4.87 3.19
N VAL A 74 12.46 -5.27 1.92
CA VAL A 74 13.65 -5.35 1.06
C VAL A 74 14.18 -3.94 0.70
N TYR A 75 13.28 -2.98 0.48
CA TYR A 75 13.63 -1.60 0.17
C TYR A 75 14.33 -0.89 1.33
N ILE A 76 13.78 -0.96 2.56
CA ILE A 76 14.34 -0.28 3.73
C ILE A 76 15.72 -0.80 4.14
N ARG A 77 16.01 -2.09 3.87
CA ARG A 77 17.35 -2.68 4.09
C ARG A 77 18.42 -2.05 3.19
N ARG A 78 18.04 -1.48 2.04
CA ARG A 78 18.95 -0.82 1.10
C ARG A 78 18.95 0.70 1.22
N HIS A 79 18.00 1.27 1.97
CA HIS A 79 17.82 2.71 2.14
C HIS A 79 17.75 3.03 3.62
N THR A 80 18.91 3.05 4.27
CA THR A 80 19.03 3.39 5.68
C THR A 80 18.59 4.84 5.91
N ARG A 81 17.92 5.07 7.03
CA ARG A 81 17.42 6.37 7.49
C ARG A 81 17.48 6.38 9.02
N GLU A 82 17.36 7.56 9.62
CA GLU A 82 17.35 7.74 11.08
C GLU A 82 16.25 6.91 11.76
N ALA A 83 15.06 6.84 11.16
CA ALA A 83 13.98 6.02 11.68
C ALA A 83 14.30 4.52 11.52
N SER A 84 14.15 3.76 12.61
CA SER A 84 14.40 2.32 12.60
C SER A 84 13.51 1.58 11.60
N PRO A 85 13.96 0.44 11.05
CA PRO A 85 13.16 -0.37 10.13
C PRO A 85 11.76 -0.69 10.66
N GLY A 86 11.65 -1.06 11.95
CA GLY A 86 10.37 -1.36 12.60
C GLY A 86 9.39 -0.17 12.63
N LYS A 87 9.90 1.04 12.94
CA LYS A 87 9.08 2.27 12.90
C LYS A 87 8.58 2.57 11.49
N ARG A 88 9.41 2.33 10.48
CA ARG A 88 9.05 2.55 9.07
C ARG A 88 8.02 1.53 8.60
N THR A 89 8.19 0.25 8.92
CA THR A 89 7.25 -0.82 8.54
C THR A 89 5.87 -0.64 9.16
N ALA A 90 5.78 -0.12 10.38
CA ALA A 90 4.51 0.19 11.03
C ALA A 90 3.67 1.23 10.26
N ARG A 91 4.30 2.04 9.39
CA ARG A 91 3.62 3.07 8.59
C ARG A 91 3.07 2.58 7.24
N VAL A 92 3.31 1.34 6.84
CA VAL A 92 2.83 0.80 5.55
C VAL A 92 1.32 0.99 5.41
N ASN A 93 0.54 0.53 6.40
CA ASN A 93 -0.93 0.65 6.37
C ASN A 93 -1.39 2.12 6.35
N HIS A 94 -0.66 3.01 6.99
CA HIS A 94 -0.95 4.44 6.96
C HIS A 94 -0.80 5.01 5.55
N TYR A 95 0.30 4.72 4.84
CA TYR A 95 0.52 5.18 3.47
C TYR A 95 -0.48 4.57 2.47
N VAL A 96 -0.80 3.27 2.62
CA VAL A 96 -1.83 2.61 1.80
C VAL A 96 -3.19 3.26 2.02
N ARG A 97 -3.57 3.52 3.28
CA ARG A 97 -4.84 4.17 3.62
C ARG A 97 -4.95 5.55 3.00
N GLU A 98 -3.92 6.39 3.12
CA GLU A 98 -3.94 7.72 2.51
C GLU A 98 -4.10 7.63 0.98
N MET A 99 -3.38 6.73 0.32
CA MET A 99 -3.52 6.51 -1.11
C MET A 99 -4.94 6.11 -1.52
N LEU A 100 -5.57 5.19 -0.78
CA LEU A 100 -6.95 4.78 -1.04
C LEU A 100 -7.92 5.93 -0.80
N GLN A 101 -7.69 6.78 0.20
CA GLN A 101 -8.48 7.98 0.44
C GLN A 101 -8.37 8.96 -0.74
N ASP A 102 -7.16 9.19 -1.25
CA ASP A 102 -6.93 10.05 -2.41
C ASP A 102 -7.64 9.51 -3.67
N ILE A 103 -7.50 8.21 -3.95
CA ILE A 103 -8.18 7.56 -5.10
C ILE A 103 -9.70 7.69 -5.00
N ASN A 104 -10.27 7.47 -3.81
CA ASN A 104 -11.71 7.60 -3.62
C ASN A 104 -12.19 9.04 -3.84
N LYS A 105 -11.47 10.04 -3.30
CA LYS A 105 -11.81 11.45 -3.51
C LYS A 105 -11.76 11.89 -4.98
N MET A 106 -10.83 11.34 -5.77
CA MET A 106 -10.68 11.70 -7.19
C MET A 106 -11.79 11.17 -8.09
N LEU A 107 -12.50 10.12 -7.66
CA LEU A 107 -13.52 9.42 -8.46
C LEU A 107 -14.95 9.66 -7.95
N ASP A 108 -15.10 10.25 -6.77
CA ASP A 108 -16.37 10.70 -6.20
C ASP A 108 -16.78 12.13 -6.69
N VAL A 109 -16.26 12.59 -7.84
CA VAL A 109 -16.54 13.91 -8.48
C VAL A 109 -17.48 13.74 -9.66
#